data_AF-A0A096BC22-F1
#
_entry.id   AF-A0A096BC22-F1
#
_cell.length_a   1.000
_cell.length_b   1.000
_cell.length_c   1.000
_cell.angle_alpha   90.00
_cell.angle_beta   90.00
_cell.angle_gamma   90.00
#
_symmetry.space_group_name_H-M   'P 1'
#
loop_
_entity.id
_entity.type
_entity.pdbx_description
1 polymer ?
#
loop_
_entity_poly.entity_id
_entity_poly.type
_entity_poly.pdbx_seq_one_letter_code
_entity_poly.pdbx_strand_id
1 'polypeptide(L)'
;SSPWAFGNIVMCDINGIICEGDEGLNAGQEEISHISNRNHEHGALADALRGADAFVGVSRPNLVTAEMVSTMKDGIVFAMANPTPEIMPDEAKRGGAAVVGTGRSDFPNQINNVMVFPGIFKGALAVRAREITEGMKIRAARALAALVTDEQLSADYILPSALDKSVADTVAHAVAQEAREQGIARA
;
A
#
# COMPACT_ATOMS: atom_id res chain seq x y z
N SER A 1 -6.51 6.04 -16.75
CA SER A 1 -5.84 6.92 -15.78
C SER A 1 -5.87 6.26 -14.42
N SER A 2 -4.75 6.21 -13.68
CA SER A 2 -4.75 5.63 -12.33
C SER A 2 -5.70 6.44 -11.42
N PRO A 3 -6.60 5.79 -10.65
CA PRO A 3 -7.56 6.48 -9.78
C PRO A 3 -6.91 7.31 -8.67
N TRP A 4 -5.59 7.21 -8.51
CA TRP A 4 -4.82 7.83 -7.43
C TRP A 4 -3.87 8.95 -7.88
N ALA A 5 -3.83 9.27 -9.19
CA ALA A 5 -2.97 10.31 -9.75
C ALA A 5 -1.50 10.26 -9.28
N PHE A 6 -0.96 9.06 -9.04
CA PHE A 6 0.47 8.88 -8.80
C PHE A 6 1.29 9.35 -10.02
N GLY A 7 2.51 9.83 -9.76
CA GLY A 7 3.49 10.16 -10.79
C GLY A 7 4.02 8.91 -11.51
N ASN A 8 5.32 8.70 -11.47
CA ASN A 8 5.92 7.46 -11.98
C ASN A 8 5.84 6.35 -10.91
N ILE A 9 5.49 5.14 -11.31
CA ILE A 9 5.52 3.94 -10.44
C ILE A 9 6.49 2.98 -11.09
N VAL A 10 7.53 2.55 -10.37
CA VAL A 10 8.50 1.56 -10.87
C VAL A 10 8.29 0.26 -10.12
N MET A 11 8.00 -0.83 -10.85
CA MET A 11 7.87 -2.15 -10.27
C MET A 11 9.18 -2.91 -10.39
N CYS A 12 9.56 -3.64 -9.34
CA CYS A 12 10.75 -4.50 -9.32
C CYS A 12 10.36 -5.94 -9.03
N ASP A 13 11.07 -6.89 -9.63
CA ASP A 13 11.03 -8.32 -9.28
C ASP A 13 12.39 -8.82 -8.76
N ILE A 14 12.60 -10.14 -8.78
CA ILE A 14 13.86 -10.75 -8.35
C ILE A 14 15.06 -10.44 -9.26
N ASN A 15 14.81 -10.01 -10.51
CA ASN A 15 15.81 -9.69 -11.52
C ASN A 15 16.10 -8.19 -11.59
N GLY A 16 15.21 -7.34 -11.08
CA GLY A 16 15.42 -5.89 -11.01
C GLY A 16 14.17 -5.12 -11.40
N ILE A 17 14.38 -3.93 -11.93
CA ILE A 17 13.31 -3.09 -12.47
C ILE A 17 12.67 -3.80 -13.67
N ILE A 18 11.35 -3.89 -13.68
CA ILE A 18 10.58 -4.35 -14.85
C ILE A 18 10.44 -3.18 -15.83
N CYS A 19 10.85 -3.40 -17.07
CA CYS A 19 10.70 -2.45 -18.15
C CYS A 19 9.97 -3.07 -19.34
N GLU A 20 9.17 -2.26 -20.04
CA GLU A 20 8.49 -2.69 -21.26
C GLU A 20 9.52 -3.11 -22.32
N GLY A 21 9.32 -4.31 -22.90
CA GLY A 21 10.23 -4.89 -23.88
C GLY A 21 11.36 -5.74 -23.32
N ASP A 22 11.46 -5.90 -22.00
CA ASP A 22 12.40 -6.85 -21.39
C ASP A 22 12.10 -8.29 -21.84
N GLU A 23 13.15 -9.07 -22.11
CA GLU A 23 12.99 -10.49 -22.42
C GLU A 23 12.62 -11.30 -21.17
N GLY A 24 11.69 -12.23 -21.30
CA GLY A 24 11.35 -13.18 -20.23
C GLY A 24 10.30 -12.70 -19.22
N LEU A 25 9.61 -11.58 -19.49
CA LEU A 25 8.45 -11.15 -18.71
C LEU A 25 7.33 -12.18 -18.80
N ASN A 26 6.74 -12.53 -17.66
CA ASN A 26 5.48 -13.28 -17.65
C ASN A 26 4.28 -12.38 -17.99
N ALA A 27 3.12 -12.96 -18.25
CA ALA A 27 1.93 -12.21 -18.69
C ALA A 27 1.54 -11.04 -17.76
N GLY A 28 1.68 -11.19 -16.44
CA GLY A 28 1.38 -10.11 -15.49
C GLY A 28 2.47 -9.04 -15.44
N GLN A 29 3.73 -9.42 -15.65
CA GLN A 29 4.85 -8.48 -15.76
C GLN A 29 4.77 -7.67 -17.05
N GLU A 30 4.34 -8.29 -18.15
CA GLU A 30 4.07 -7.60 -19.42
C GLU A 30 2.93 -6.58 -19.25
N GLU A 31 1.81 -6.99 -18.65
CA GLU A 31 0.69 -6.07 -18.42
C GLU A 31 1.07 -4.86 -17.56
N ILE A 32 1.84 -5.07 -16.49
CA ILE A 32 2.26 -3.97 -15.62
C ILE A 32 3.34 -3.09 -16.26
N SER A 33 4.21 -3.63 -17.13
CA SER A 33 5.28 -2.87 -17.77
C SER A 33 4.72 -1.74 -18.65
N HIS A 34 3.58 -1.96 -19.31
CA HIS A 34 2.91 -0.95 -20.13
C HIS A 34 2.29 0.22 -19.34
N ILE A 35 2.09 0.08 -18.03
CA ILE A 35 1.43 1.11 -17.20
C ILE A 35 2.31 1.67 -16.07
N SER A 36 3.43 0.99 -15.79
CA SER A 36 4.48 1.40 -14.85
C SER A 36 5.71 1.91 -15.61
N ASN A 37 6.74 2.34 -14.89
CA ASN A 37 8.06 2.71 -15.38
C ASN A 37 8.05 3.56 -16.67
N ARG A 38 7.36 4.70 -16.64
CA ARG A 38 7.14 5.55 -17.83
C ARG A 38 8.41 6.16 -18.41
N ASN A 39 9.49 6.11 -17.66
CA ASN A 39 10.81 6.61 -18.05
C ASN A 39 11.69 5.50 -18.64
N HIS A 40 11.19 4.26 -18.74
CA HIS A 40 11.96 3.09 -19.19
C HIS A 40 13.28 2.91 -18.43
N GLU A 41 13.21 3.02 -17.11
CA GLU A 41 14.35 2.83 -16.21
C GLU A 41 14.74 1.35 -16.16
N HIS A 42 16.03 1.06 -15.99
CA HIS A 42 16.56 -0.29 -15.83
C HIS A 42 17.57 -0.31 -14.68
N GLY A 43 17.79 -1.50 -14.11
CA GLY A 43 18.76 -1.69 -13.01
C GLY A 43 18.18 -2.52 -11.88
N ALA A 44 18.85 -2.45 -10.73
CA ALA A 44 18.44 -3.14 -9.52
C ALA A 44 17.46 -2.31 -8.69
N LEU A 45 16.89 -2.93 -7.64
CA LEU A 45 16.05 -2.21 -6.67
C LEU A 45 16.73 -0.97 -6.08
N ALA A 46 18.04 -1.04 -5.83
CA ALA A 46 18.80 0.10 -5.32
C ALA A 46 18.85 1.29 -6.30
N ASP A 47 18.77 1.05 -7.61
CA ASP A 47 18.66 2.11 -8.61
C ASP A 47 17.27 2.75 -8.56
N ALA A 48 16.20 1.95 -8.47
CA ALA A 48 14.82 2.42 -8.38
C ALA A 48 14.53 3.26 -7.12
N LEU A 49 15.26 3.02 -6.03
CA LEU A 49 15.08 3.76 -4.77
C LEU A 49 15.72 5.15 -4.79
N ARG A 50 16.64 5.45 -5.71
CA ARG A 50 17.31 6.75 -5.75
C ARG A 50 16.31 7.85 -6.12
N GLY A 51 16.14 8.82 -5.23
CA GLY A 51 15.21 9.93 -5.39
C GLY A 51 13.73 9.54 -5.29
N ALA A 52 13.40 8.28 -4.98
CA ALA A 52 12.02 7.85 -4.81
C ALA A 52 11.39 8.50 -3.57
N ASP A 53 10.13 8.91 -3.68
CA ASP A 53 9.36 9.46 -2.55
C ASP A 53 8.80 8.33 -1.65
N ALA A 54 8.54 7.15 -2.21
CA ALA A 54 7.95 6.03 -1.48
C ALA A 54 8.47 4.67 -1.96
N PHE A 55 8.61 3.74 -1.01
CA PHE A 55 8.87 2.32 -1.24
C PHE A 55 7.74 1.48 -0.64
N VAL A 56 7.22 0.53 -1.42
CA VAL A 56 6.22 -0.44 -0.96
C VAL A 56 6.74 -1.86 -1.21
N GLY A 57 7.16 -2.53 -0.14
CA GLY A 57 7.66 -3.89 -0.14
C GLY A 57 6.57 -4.90 0.27
N VAL A 58 6.38 -5.92 -0.56
CA VAL A 58 5.49 -7.07 -0.33
C VAL A 58 6.17 -8.40 -0.68
N SER A 59 7.49 -8.48 -0.46
CA SER A 59 8.37 -9.49 -1.03
C SER A 59 9.02 -10.39 0.04
N ARG A 60 10.34 -10.33 0.19
CA ARG A 60 11.18 -11.21 1.03
C ARG A 60 11.97 -10.38 2.06
N PRO A 61 12.40 -10.99 3.18
CA PRO A 61 13.08 -10.26 4.25
C PRO A 61 14.44 -9.69 3.83
N ASN A 62 14.85 -8.60 4.50
CA ASN A 62 16.19 -8.00 4.43
C ASN A 62 16.65 -7.62 3.00
N LEU A 63 15.72 -7.18 2.15
CA LEU A 63 15.99 -6.77 0.79
C LEU A 63 16.50 -5.32 0.70
N VAL A 64 16.10 -4.47 1.64
CA VAL A 64 16.40 -3.03 1.64
C VAL A 64 17.37 -2.71 2.77
N THR A 65 18.34 -1.84 2.50
CA THR A 65 19.35 -1.40 3.49
C THR A 65 19.16 0.07 3.84
N ALA A 66 19.71 0.49 5.00
CA ALA A 66 19.74 1.90 5.38
C ALA A 66 20.43 2.79 4.32
N GLU A 67 21.45 2.27 3.64
CA GLU A 67 22.12 2.97 2.55
C GLU A 67 21.17 3.22 1.37
N MET A 68 20.40 2.21 0.95
CA MET A 68 19.39 2.39 -0.10
C MET A 68 18.35 3.44 0.31
N VAL A 69 17.84 3.37 1.53
CA VAL A 69 16.88 4.37 2.06
C VAL A 69 17.47 5.78 2.06
N SER A 70 18.76 5.93 2.35
CA SER A 70 19.43 7.25 2.34
C SER A 70 19.50 7.91 0.96
N THR A 71 19.22 7.16 -0.10
CA THR A 71 19.14 7.71 -1.47
C THR A 71 17.74 8.21 -1.82
N MET A 72 16.72 7.92 -1.01
CA MET A 72 15.34 8.38 -1.19
C MET A 72 15.18 9.86 -0.81
N LYS A 73 14.08 10.48 -1.25
CA LYS A 73 13.73 11.86 -0.90
C LYS A 73 12.61 11.87 0.15
N ASP A 74 12.94 12.22 1.39
CA ASP A 74 11.99 12.21 2.53
C ASP A 74 11.15 10.91 2.58
N GLY A 75 11.83 9.77 2.43
CA GLY A 75 11.21 8.53 1.98
C GLY A 75 10.12 7.97 2.90
N ILE A 76 8.98 7.60 2.30
CA ILE A 76 7.94 6.77 2.93
C ILE A 76 8.28 5.30 2.67
N VAL A 77 8.54 4.52 3.72
CA VAL A 77 8.98 3.12 3.61
C VAL A 77 7.94 2.18 4.21
N PHE A 78 7.20 1.47 3.36
CA PHE A 78 6.27 0.43 3.76
C PHE A 78 6.88 -0.95 3.50
N ALA A 79 7.45 -1.58 4.53
CA ALA A 79 8.09 -2.90 4.45
C ALA A 79 7.17 -3.96 5.07
N MET A 80 6.32 -4.58 4.24
CA MET A 80 5.18 -5.38 4.69
C MET A 80 5.40 -6.90 4.64
N ALA A 81 6.60 -7.38 4.27
CA ALA A 81 6.93 -8.79 4.39
C ALA A 81 6.80 -9.27 5.85
N ASN A 82 6.30 -10.50 6.04
CA ASN A 82 6.11 -11.13 7.34
C ASN A 82 6.82 -12.50 7.40
N PRO A 83 7.33 -12.94 8.56
CA PRO A 83 7.40 -12.20 9.83
C PRO A 83 8.53 -11.17 9.88
N THR A 84 9.51 -11.29 8.99
CA THR A 84 10.65 -10.37 8.90
C THR A 84 10.44 -9.44 7.69
N PRO A 85 10.41 -8.10 7.89
CA PRO A 85 10.19 -7.14 6.82
C PRO A 85 11.39 -7.03 5.88
N GLU A 86 11.20 -6.33 4.75
CA GLU A 86 12.26 -6.00 3.80
C GLU A 86 13.40 -5.18 4.45
N ILE A 87 13.07 -4.36 5.44
CA ILE A 87 13.98 -3.61 6.30
C ILE A 87 13.31 -3.39 7.66
N MET A 88 14.06 -3.48 8.75
CA MET A 88 13.53 -3.19 10.08
C MET A 88 13.27 -1.68 10.26
N PRO A 89 12.28 -1.27 11.07
CA PRO A 89 11.95 0.15 11.21
C PRO A 89 13.06 1.04 11.73
N ASP A 90 13.88 0.55 12.65
CA ASP A 90 15.05 1.25 13.18
C ASP A 90 16.09 1.49 12.09
N GLU A 91 16.34 0.49 11.25
CA GLU A 91 17.26 0.58 10.11
C GLU A 91 16.74 1.52 9.01
N ALA A 92 15.44 1.50 8.72
CA ALA A 92 14.83 2.44 7.79
C ALA A 92 14.92 3.88 8.30
N LYS A 93 14.64 4.10 9.60
CA LYS A 93 14.81 5.41 10.25
C LYS A 93 16.28 5.85 10.25
N ARG A 94 17.23 4.94 10.47
CA ARG A 94 18.68 5.21 10.36
C ARG A 94 19.09 5.64 8.96
N GLY A 95 18.43 5.10 7.93
CA GLY A 95 18.59 5.53 6.54
C GLY A 95 17.93 6.86 6.20
N GLY A 96 17.15 7.46 7.11
CA GLY A 96 16.49 8.74 6.89
C GLY A 96 15.04 8.66 6.40
N ALA A 97 14.37 7.50 6.52
CA ALA A 97 12.95 7.41 6.23
C ALA A 97 12.12 8.38 7.09
N ALA A 98 11.27 9.17 6.46
CA ALA A 98 10.39 10.11 7.16
C ALA A 98 9.20 9.41 7.81
N VAL A 99 8.68 8.36 7.15
CA VAL A 99 7.57 7.53 7.63
C VAL A 99 7.92 6.08 7.38
N VAL A 100 7.64 5.22 8.37
CA VAL A 100 7.85 3.78 8.23
C VAL A 100 6.58 3.03 8.63
N GLY A 101 6.16 2.07 7.83
CA GLY A 101 5.05 1.15 8.11
C GLY A 101 5.46 -0.29 7.85
N THR A 102 4.89 -1.23 8.62
CA THR A 102 5.19 -2.66 8.47
C THR A 102 3.94 -3.53 8.61
N GLY A 103 4.03 -4.81 8.27
CA GLY A 103 2.95 -5.78 8.51
C GLY A 103 2.77 -6.19 9.98
N ARG A 104 3.74 -5.86 10.83
CA ARG A 104 3.84 -6.34 12.22
C ARG A 104 3.10 -5.43 13.19
N SER A 105 2.47 -6.04 14.21
CA SER A 105 1.68 -5.33 15.22
C SER A 105 2.50 -4.73 16.37
N ASP A 106 3.77 -5.11 16.50
CA ASP A 106 4.66 -4.61 17.56
C ASP A 106 5.40 -3.33 17.17
N PHE A 107 5.13 -2.78 15.98
CA PHE A 107 5.67 -1.50 15.50
C PHE A 107 4.56 -0.48 15.20
N PRO A 108 4.87 0.83 15.21
CA PRO A 108 3.98 1.86 14.69
C PRO A 108 3.55 1.59 13.25
N ASN A 109 2.42 2.17 12.84
CA ASN A 109 1.90 2.09 11.46
C ASN A 109 1.79 0.66 10.94
N GLN A 110 1.05 -0.20 11.64
CA GLN A 110 0.77 -1.55 11.16
C GLN A 110 -0.13 -1.50 9.92
N ILE A 111 0.41 -1.91 8.78
CA ILE A 111 -0.31 -2.07 7.51
C ILE A 111 -0.63 -3.54 7.32
N ASN A 112 -1.86 -3.92 7.63
CA ASN A 112 -2.30 -5.30 7.49
C ASN A 112 -3.76 -5.37 7.02
N ASN A 113 -4.07 -6.32 6.15
CA ASN A 113 -5.40 -6.46 5.57
C ASN A 113 -6.50 -6.75 6.62
N VAL A 114 -6.14 -7.22 7.82
CA VAL A 114 -7.06 -7.37 8.97
C VAL A 114 -7.82 -6.07 9.29
N MET A 115 -7.23 -4.92 8.98
CA MET A 115 -7.83 -3.60 9.17
C MET A 115 -9.07 -3.38 8.28
N VAL A 116 -9.11 -4.00 7.09
CA VAL A 116 -10.09 -3.63 6.05
C VAL A 116 -11.06 -4.77 5.75
N PHE A 117 -10.59 -6.02 5.77
CA PHE A 117 -11.42 -7.17 5.38
C PHE A 117 -12.73 -7.30 6.18
N PRO A 118 -12.74 -7.23 7.53
CA PRO A 118 -13.98 -7.36 8.30
C PRO A 118 -15.02 -6.31 7.89
N GLY A 119 -14.58 -5.06 7.68
CA GLY A 119 -15.45 -3.97 7.27
C GLY A 119 -15.99 -4.14 5.85
N ILE A 120 -15.14 -4.48 4.87
CA ILE A 120 -15.59 -4.71 3.48
C ILE A 120 -16.67 -5.79 3.43
N PHE A 121 -16.43 -6.94 4.05
CA PHE A 121 -17.41 -8.03 4.04
C PHE A 121 -18.68 -7.66 4.79
N LYS A 122 -18.57 -7.05 5.98
CA LYS A 122 -19.73 -6.60 6.75
C LYS A 122 -20.60 -5.62 5.96
N GLY A 123 -20.00 -4.63 5.31
CA GLY A 123 -20.71 -3.64 4.49
C GLY A 123 -21.38 -4.25 3.27
N ALA A 124 -20.64 -5.06 2.50
CA ALA A 124 -21.17 -5.73 1.32
C ALA A 124 -22.35 -6.68 1.65
N LEU A 125 -22.23 -7.44 2.75
CA LEU A 125 -23.28 -8.35 3.22
C LEU A 125 -24.51 -7.60 3.74
N ALA A 126 -24.33 -6.50 4.46
CA ALA A 126 -25.42 -5.70 5.03
C ALA A 126 -26.40 -5.18 3.96
N VAL A 127 -25.90 -4.88 2.76
CA VAL A 127 -26.72 -4.39 1.62
C VAL A 127 -26.93 -5.44 0.54
N ARG A 128 -26.48 -6.68 0.80
CA ARG A 128 -26.52 -7.80 -0.14
C ARG A 128 -25.97 -7.42 -1.51
N ALA A 129 -24.83 -6.74 -1.54
CA ALA A 129 -24.15 -6.35 -2.78
C ALA A 129 -23.96 -7.57 -3.70
N ARG A 130 -24.01 -7.35 -5.02
CA ARG A 130 -23.79 -8.43 -6.01
C ARG A 130 -22.34 -8.88 -6.09
N GLU A 131 -21.42 -7.96 -5.83
CA GLU A 131 -19.97 -8.16 -5.91
C GLU A 131 -19.25 -7.12 -5.01
N ILE A 132 -17.93 -7.26 -4.87
CA ILE A 132 -17.06 -6.24 -4.26
C ILE A 132 -16.32 -5.53 -5.41
N THR A 133 -16.64 -4.27 -5.65
CA THR A 133 -16.07 -3.49 -6.75
C THR A 133 -14.79 -2.76 -6.35
N GLU A 134 -14.03 -2.27 -7.34
CA GLU A 134 -12.89 -1.39 -7.11
C GLU A 134 -13.31 -0.09 -6.39
N GLY A 135 -14.49 0.46 -6.72
CA GLY A 135 -15.04 1.62 -6.04
C GLY A 135 -15.24 1.36 -4.53
N MET A 136 -15.73 0.18 -4.17
CA MET A 136 -15.88 -0.22 -2.76
C MET A 136 -14.53 -0.31 -2.03
N LYS A 137 -13.49 -0.83 -2.70
CA LYS A 137 -12.12 -0.88 -2.14
C LYS A 137 -11.54 0.52 -1.94
N ILE A 138 -11.69 1.40 -2.93
CA ILE A 138 -11.25 2.81 -2.85
C ILE A 138 -11.98 3.54 -1.72
N ARG A 139 -13.31 3.35 -1.61
CA ARG A 139 -14.14 3.94 -0.55
C ARG A 139 -13.71 3.45 0.83
N ALA A 140 -13.43 2.16 0.97
CA ALA A 140 -12.90 1.57 2.21
C ALA A 140 -11.56 2.21 2.61
N ALA A 141 -10.61 2.33 1.67
CA ALA A 141 -9.32 2.94 1.93
C ALA A 141 -9.45 4.41 2.39
N ARG A 142 -10.32 5.19 1.73
CA ARG A 142 -10.60 6.59 2.13
C ARG A 142 -11.23 6.69 3.50
N ALA A 143 -12.19 5.82 3.81
CA ALA A 143 -12.86 5.80 5.11
C ALA A 143 -11.89 5.42 6.24
N LEU A 144 -10.97 4.49 5.98
CA LEU A 144 -9.92 4.13 6.93
C LEU A 144 -8.95 5.29 7.19
N ALA A 145 -8.47 5.95 6.13
CA ALA A 145 -7.57 7.09 6.26
C ALA A 145 -8.21 8.26 7.04
N ALA A 146 -9.51 8.50 6.84
CA ALA A 146 -10.24 9.56 7.52
C ALA A 146 -10.46 9.33 9.03
N LEU A 147 -10.12 8.15 9.56
CA LEU A 147 -10.16 7.89 11.01
C LEU A 147 -8.99 8.53 11.77
N VAL A 148 -7.92 8.88 11.07
CA VAL A 148 -6.79 9.62 11.66
C VAL A 148 -7.05 11.11 11.44
N THR A 149 -7.23 11.87 12.52
CA THR A 149 -7.43 13.33 12.40
C THR A 149 -6.11 14.06 12.16
N ASP A 150 -6.19 15.29 11.67
CA ASP A 150 -5.01 16.13 11.44
C ASP A 150 -4.20 16.36 12.74
N GLU A 151 -4.86 16.39 13.90
CA GLU A 151 -4.20 16.52 15.20
C GLU A 151 -3.49 15.23 15.66
N GLN A 152 -3.94 14.08 15.19
CA GLN A 152 -3.33 12.78 15.51
C GLN A 152 -2.22 12.40 14.53
N LEU A 153 -2.30 12.93 13.30
CA LEU A 153 -1.41 12.58 12.22
C LEU A 153 0.05 12.90 12.59
N SER A 154 0.88 11.86 12.55
CA SER A 154 2.32 12.00 12.78
C SER A 154 3.08 10.90 12.02
N ALA A 155 4.41 11.01 11.97
CA ALA A 155 5.26 10.01 11.31
C ALA A 155 5.06 8.58 11.86
N ASP A 156 4.70 8.46 13.14
CA ASP A 156 4.45 7.18 13.81
C ASP A 156 2.94 6.87 13.96
N TYR A 157 2.05 7.68 13.38
CA TYR A 157 0.60 7.47 13.43
C TYR A 157 -0.08 7.96 12.13
N ILE A 158 0.01 7.14 11.07
CA ILE A 158 -0.65 7.38 9.77
C ILE A 158 -1.90 6.51 9.56
N LEU A 159 -2.09 5.51 10.41
CA LEU A 159 -3.20 4.57 10.39
C LEU A 159 -3.72 4.35 11.81
N PRO A 160 -5.04 4.11 11.99
CA PRO A 160 -5.57 3.75 13.29
C PRO A 160 -5.02 2.40 13.76
N SER A 161 -5.18 2.11 15.04
CA SER A 161 -4.85 0.78 15.57
C SER A 161 -5.73 -0.30 14.95
N ALA A 162 -5.15 -1.46 14.62
CA ALA A 162 -5.91 -2.63 14.17
C ALA A 162 -6.89 -3.17 15.21
N LEU A 163 -6.73 -2.78 16.48
CA LEU A 163 -7.63 -3.13 17.58
C LEU A 163 -8.75 -2.10 17.80
N ASP A 164 -8.74 -1.00 17.05
CA ASP A 164 -9.80 0.00 17.11
C ASP A 164 -11.09 -0.60 16.55
N LYS A 165 -12.08 -0.77 17.45
CA LYS A 165 -13.38 -1.37 17.12
C LYS A 165 -14.17 -0.55 16.12
N SER A 166 -13.91 0.76 16.00
CA SER A 166 -14.61 1.64 15.06
C SER A 166 -14.21 1.39 13.61
N VAL A 167 -13.02 0.82 13.36
CA VAL A 167 -12.47 0.63 12.01
C VAL A 167 -13.40 -0.22 11.15
N ALA A 168 -13.78 -1.40 11.65
CA ALA A 168 -14.62 -2.33 10.90
C ALA A 168 -16.00 -1.72 10.60
N ASP A 169 -16.58 -0.97 11.54
CA ASP A 169 -17.87 -0.33 11.37
C ASP A 169 -17.80 0.82 10.38
N THR A 170 -16.82 1.71 10.49
CA THR A 170 -16.61 2.82 9.57
C THR A 170 -16.42 2.34 8.13
N VAL A 171 -15.54 1.35 7.92
CA VAL A 171 -15.32 0.74 6.61
C VAL A 171 -16.59 0.09 6.09
N ALA A 172 -17.34 -0.65 6.93
CA ALA A 172 -18.58 -1.29 6.53
C ALA A 172 -19.64 -0.30 6.05
N HIS A 173 -19.84 0.82 6.77
CA HIS A 173 -20.78 1.86 6.37
C HIS A 173 -20.40 2.46 5.02
N ALA A 174 -19.12 2.79 4.84
CA ALA A 174 -18.63 3.40 3.61
C ALA A 174 -18.79 2.45 2.41
N VAL A 175 -18.46 1.17 2.58
CA VAL A 175 -18.62 0.14 1.55
C VAL A 175 -20.09 -0.10 1.19
N ALA A 176 -20.96 -0.17 2.19
CA ALA A 176 -22.40 -0.30 1.99
C ALA A 176 -22.99 0.89 1.22
N GLN A 177 -22.54 2.11 1.54
CA GLN A 177 -22.94 3.32 0.85
C GLN A 177 -22.50 3.29 -0.62
N GLU A 178 -21.24 2.97 -0.90
CA GLU A 178 -20.73 2.86 -2.27
C GLU A 178 -21.52 1.84 -3.11
N ALA A 179 -21.82 0.68 -2.54
CA ALA A 179 -22.61 -0.35 -3.23
C ALA A 179 -24.03 0.11 -3.57
N ARG A 180 -24.64 0.96 -2.73
CA ARG A 180 -25.94 1.58 -3.01
C ARG A 180 -25.84 2.64 -4.10
N GLU A 181 -24.82 3.51 -4.04
CA GLU A 181 -24.55 4.54 -5.05
C GLU A 181 -24.29 3.92 -6.44
N GLN A 182 -23.62 2.78 -6.50
CA GLN A 182 -23.40 2.01 -7.73
C GLN A 182 -24.64 1.21 -8.20
N GLY A 183 -25.71 1.15 -7.41
CA GLY A 183 -26.93 0.40 -7.76
C GLY A 183 -26.76 -1.13 -7.72
N ILE A 184 -25.71 -1.65 -7.06
CA ILE A 184 -25.45 -3.09 -6.93
C ILE A 184 -25.95 -3.68 -5.61
N ALA A 185 -26.42 -2.83 -4.69
CA ALA A 185 -27.14 -3.24 -3.48
C ALA A 185 -28.50 -3.86 -3.81
N ARG A 186 -28.92 -4.85 -3.01
CA ARG A 186 -30.22 -5.56 -3.16
C ARG A 186 -31.09 -5.45 -1.91
N ALA A 187 -30.68 -4.66 -0.94
CA ALA A 187 -31.39 -4.33 0.29
C ALA A 187 -31.10 -2.88 0.71
#